data_AF-A0A3M6Y6Q7-F1
#
_entry.id   AF-A0A3M6Y6Q7-F1
#
_cell.length_a   1.000
_cell.length_b   1.000
_cell.length_c   1.000
_cell.angle_alpha   90.00
_cell.angle_beta   90.00
_cell.angle_gamma   90.00
#
_symmetry.space_group_name_H-M   'P 1'
#
loop_
_entity.id
_entity.type
_entity.pdbx_description
1 polymer ?
#
loop_
_entity_poly.entity_id
_entity_poly.type
_entity_poly.pdbx_seq_one_letter_code
_entity_poly.pdbx_strand_id
1 'polypeptide(L)'
;MRPSQILRAGGGEKKPGQYMGPWGAFGSLPQKGIVTYGLAQNRQNPLAGTFNAAVFNTFRRTRHQILYWGLPLLIAYETMQWAIER
;
A
#
# COMPACT_ATOMS: atom_id res chain seq x y z
N MET A 1 -1.14 -15.51 -47.15
CA MET A 1 -0.19 -15.30 -46.04
C MET A 1 -0.95 -14.64 -44.89
N ARG A 2 -0.97 -15.23 -43.69
CA ARG A 2 -1.58 -14.60 -42.50
C ARG A 2 -0.57 -13.60 -41.95
N PRO A 3 -0.93 -12.32 -41.73
CA PRO A 3 0.00 -11.36 -41.15
C PRO A 3 0.40 -11.83 -39.75
N SER A 4 1.71 -11.81 -39.47
CA SER A 4 2.25 -12.19 -38.16
C SER A 4 1.67 -11.30 -37.07
N GLN A 5 1.16 -11.90 -36.00
CA GLN A 5 0.62 -11.19 -34.86
C GLN A 5 1.69 -10.30 -34.23
N ILE A 6 1.37 -9.02 -34.03
CA ILE A 6 2.26 -8.07 -33.34
C ILE A 6 2.57 -8.64 -31.95
N LEU A 7 3.85 -8.81 -31.64
CA LEU A 7 4.31 -9.22 -30.31
C LEU A 7 3.99 -8.09 -29.33
N ARG A 8 2.86 -8.19 -28.63
CA ARG A 8 2.48 -7.24 -27.57
C ARG A 8 3.16 -7.69 -26.28
N ALA A 9 3.75 -6.75 -25.54
CA ALA A 9 4.19 -7.01 -24.17
C ALA A 9 3.06 -7.71 -23.39
N GLY A 10 3.40 -8.59 -22.44
CA GLY A 10 2.58 -9.72 -21.93
C GLY A 10 1.21 -9.47 -21.28
N GLY A 11 0.42 -8.49 -21.74
CA GLY A 11 -0.88 -8.08 -21.21
C GLY A 11 -2.06 -8.25 -22.16
N GLY A 12 -1.90 -9.00 -23.26
CA GLY A 12 -3.00 -9.36 -24.16
C GLY A 12 -3.66 -8.19 -24.89
N GLU A 13 -4.92 -8.39 -25.29
CA GLU A 13 -5.73 -7.37 -25.97
C GLU A 13 -6.37 -6.42 -24.95
N LYS A 14 -6.25 -5.10 -25.18
CA LYS A 14 -6.83 -4.08 -24.31
C LYS A 14 -8.35 -4.14 -24.40
N LYS A 15 -9.01 -4.53 -23.31
CA LYS A 15 -10.48 -4.57 -23.22
C LYS A 15 -11.05 -3.21 -22.80
N PRO A 16 -12.29 -2.85 -23.22
CA PRO A 16 -12.99 -1.70 -22.65
C PRO A 16 -13.06 -1.80 -21.12
N GLY A 17 -12.78 -0.70 -20.42
CA GLY A 17 -12.72 -0.68 -18.94
C GLY A 17 -11.40 -1.18 -18.32
N GLN A 18 -10.38 -1.47 -19.14
CA GLN A 18 -9.07 -1.87 -18.63
C GLN A 18 -8.19 -0.65 -18.30
N TYR A 19 -7.96 -0.43 -17.01
CA TYR A 19 -7.16 0.70 -16.47
C TYR A 19 -5.69 0.36 -16.16
N MET A 20 -5.29 -0.91 -16.28
CA MET A 20 -3.93 -1.37 -16.00
C MET A 20 -3.41 -2.25 -17.15
N GLY A 21 -2.25 -1.89 -17.68
CA GLY A 21 -1.55 -2.64 -18.72
C GLY A 21 -0.34 -3.43 -18.20
N PRO A 22 0.37 -4.15 -19.08
CA PRO A 22 1.52 -4.98 -18.71
C PRO A 22 2.79 -4.16 -18.45
N TRP A 23 3.87 -4.84 -18.06
CA TRP A 23 5.21 -4.27 -18.01
C TRP A 23 5.58 -3.57 -19.32
N GLY A 24 6.09 -2.34 -19.21
CA GLY A 24 6.40 -1.47 -20.35
C GLY A 24 5.23 -0.64 -20.89
N ALA A 25 3.98 -0.94 -20.49
CA ALA A 25 2.78 -0.22 -20.94
C ALA A 25 1.69 -0.17 -19.85
N PHE A 26 2.06 0.22 -18.63
CA PHE A 26 1.19 0.18 -17.45
C PHE A 26 -0.12 0.99 -17.57
N GLY A 27 -0.16 1.99 -18.47
CA GLY A 27 -1.30 2.88 -18.65
C GLY A 27 -1.29 4.11 -17.74
N SER A 28 -0.19 4.34 -17.00
CA SER A 28 0.03 5.57 -16.24
C SER A 28 0.41 6.74 -17.15
N LEU A 29 0.35 7.96 -16.60
CA LEU A 29 0.94 9.14 -17.24
C LEU A 29 2.44 8.93 -17.51
N PRO A 30 2.99 9.53 -18.59
CA PRO A 30 4.41 9.46 -18.89
C PRO A 30 5.24 10.13 -17.78
N GLN A 31 6.32 9.48 -17.36
CA GLN A 31 7.24 9.98 -16.33
C GLN A 31 8.57 10.36 -16.98
N LYS A 32 9.09 11.56 -16.70
CA LYS A 32 10.36 12.05 -17.22
C LYS A 32 11.11 12.81 -16.13
N GLY A 33 12.42 12.58 -16.01
CA GLY A 33 13.30 13.30 -15.09
C GLY A 33 13.32 12.76 -13.65
N ILE A 34 12.62 11.67 -13.35
CA ILE A 34 12.66 11.01 -12.04
C ILE A 34 13.77 9.96 -12.06
N VAL A 35 14.72 10.06 -11.15
CA VAL A 35 15.81 9.09 -10.99
C VAL A 35 15.68 8.41 -9.64
N THR A 36 15.58 7.08 -9.65
CA THR A 36 15.44 6.26 -8.44
C THR A 36 16.74 5.51 -8.19
N TYR A 37 17.26 5.60 -6.97
CA TYR A 37 18.44 4.88 -6.52
C TYR A 37 18.03 3.78 -5.54
N GLY A 38 18.76 2.65 -5.56
CA GLY A 38 18.56 1.55 -4.63
C GLY A 38 19.88 0.89 -4.26
N LEU A 39 19.96 0.34 -3.05
CA LEU A 39 21.07 -0.48 -2.58
C LEU A 39 20.67 -1.95 -2.56
N ALA A 40 21.60 -2.84 -2.92
CA ALA A 40 21.39 -4.27 -2.81
C ALA A 40 21.12 -4.68 -1.35
N GLN A 41 20.15 -5.57 -1.13
CA GLN A 41 19.68 -5.90 0.23
C GLN A 41 20.72 -6.61 1.09
N ASN A 42 21.62 -7.37 0.46
CA ASN A 42 22.77 -8.01 1.12
C ASN A 42 23.85 -7.01 1.60
N ARG A 43 23.72 -5.72 1.24
CA ARG A 43 24.63 -4.63 1.66
C ARG A 43 24.02 -3.77 2.76
N GLN A 44 22.82 -4.08 3.24
CA GLN A 44 22.14 -3.37 4.30
C GLN A 44 21.98 -4.27 5.53
N ASN A 45 21.94 -3.66 6.71
CA ASN A 45 21.50 -4.37 7.92
C ASN A 45 19.97 -4.28 8.00
N PRO A 46 19.23 -5.39 7.82
CA PRO A 46 17.78 -5.36 7.68
C PRO A 46 17.05 -4.93 8.95
N LEU A 47 17.68 -5.04 10.12
CA LEU A 47 17.06 -4.70 11.41
C LEU A 47 17.65 -3.44 12.06
N ALA A 48 18.52 -2.72 11.35
CA ALA A 48 19.09 -1.48 11.88
C ALA A 48 17.98 -0.46 12.20
N GLY A 49 17.93 -0.01 13.46
CA GLY A 49 16.98 1.01 13.91
C GLY A 49 15.52 0.55 14.05
N THR A 50 15.22 -0.73 13.85
CA THR A 50 13.84 -1.23 13.89
C THR A 50 13.19 -1.05 15.26
N PHE A 51 13.91 -1.23 16.37
CA PHE A 51 13.36 -1.06 17.70
C PHE A 51 12.93 0.40 17.97
N ASN A 52 13.82 1.35 17.67
CA ASN A 52 13.52 2.78 17.82
C ASN A 52 12.33 3.18 16.91
N ALA A 53 12.35 2.76 15.65
CA ALA A 53 11.25 3.01 14.73
C ALA A 53 9.94 2.35 15.20
N ALA A 54 9.98 1.09 15.64
CA ALA A 54 8.81 0.34 16.09
C ALA A 54 8.13 0.99 17.30
N VAL A 55 8.88 1.60 18.22
CA VAL A 55 8.26 2.30 19.36
C VAL A 55 7.77 3.68 18.94
N PHE A 56 8.67 4.55 18.46
CA PHE A 56 8.35 5.96 18.27
C PHE A 56 7.48 6.23 17.03
N ASN A 57 7.74 5.55 15.91
CA ASN A 57 6.93 5.71 14.71
C ASN A 57 5.53 5.13 14.90
N THR A 58 5.41 4.01 15.62
CA THR A 58 4.10 3.41 15.92
C THR A 58 3.29 4.32 16.81
N PHE A 59 3.86 4.82 17.91
CA PHE A 59 3.16 5.79 18.76
C PHE A 59 2.74 7.04 17.97
N ARG A 60 3.64 7.61 17.17
CA ARG A 60 3.35 8.77 16.31
C ARG A 60 2.21 8.48 15.34
N ARG A 61 2.15 7.30 14.72
CA ARG A 61 1.06 6.92 13.80
C ARG A 61 -0.26 6.69 14.54
N THR A 62 -0.22 5.97 15.66
CA THR A 62 -1.40 5.62 16.45
C THR A 62 -2.08 6.86 17.02
N ARG A 63 -1.33 7.80 17.60
CA ARG A 63 -1.92 9.01 18.21
C ARG A 63 -2.71 9.88 17.23
N HIS A 64 -2.36 9.87 15.94
CA HIS A 64 -3.07 10.64 14.91
C HIS A 64 -4.39 9.98 14.48
N GLN A 65 -4.58 8.70 14.80
CA GLN A 65 -5.73 7.91 14.37
C GLN A 65 -6.58 7.38 15.53
N ILE A 66 -6.05 7.41 16.76
CA ILE A 66 -6.65 6.78 17.94
C ILE A 66 -8.07 7.26 18.22
N LEU A 67 -8.39 8.53 17.93
CA LEU A 67 -9.73 9.06 18.19
C LEU A 67 -10.78 8.57 17.18
N TYR A 68 -10.38 8.17 15.97
CA TYR A 68 -11.33 7.72 14.95
C TYR A 68 -11.89 6.32 15.24
N TRP A 69 -11.16 5.49 15.99
CA TRP A 69 -11.57 4.13 16.29
C TRP A 69 -11.61 3.84 17.79
N GLY A 70 -10.66 4.37 18.57
CA GLY A 70 -10.57 4.12 20.01
C GLY A 70 -11.74 4.73 20.77
N LEU A 71 -12.17 5.94 20.41
CA LEU A 71 -13.33 6.57 21.04
C LEU A 71 -14.65 5.83 20.72
N PRO A 72 -14.96 5.47 19.45
CA PRO A 72 -16.12 4.62 19.15
C PRO A 72 -16.09 3.26 19.86
N LEU A 73 -14.94 2.59 19.92
CA LEU A 73 -14.83 1.29 20.61
C LEU A 73 -15.08 1.41 22.10
N LEU A 74 -14.55 2.46 22.74
CA LEU A 74 -14.79 2.72 24.16
C LEU A 74 -16.27 2.95 24.42
N ILE A 75 -16.92 3.82 23.64
CA ILE A 75 -18.36 4.08 23.79
C ILE A 75 -19.15 2.78 23.60
N ALA A 76 -18.86 2.01 22.55
CA ALA A 76 -19.55 0.75 22.28
C ALA A 76 -19.40 -0.23 23.45
N TYR A 77 -18.19 -0.38 23.99
CA TYR A 77 -17.92 -1.26 25.13
C TYR A 77 -18.70 -0.83 26.37
N GLU A 78 -18.66 0.45 26.73
CA GLU A 78 -19.38 0.98 27.90
C GLU A 78 -20.90 0.84 27.75
N THR A 79 -21.46 1.10 26.57
CA THR A 79 -22.90 0.92 26.31
C THR A 79 -23.32 -0.54 26.42
N MET A 80 -22.47 -1.47 25.98
CA MET A 80 -22.72 -2.91 26.10
C MET A 80 -22.67 -3.36 27.55
N GLN A 81 -21.67 -2.92 28.33
CA GLN A 81 -21.59 -3.22 29.76
C GLN A 81 -22.81 -2.69 30.51
N TRP A 82 -23.21 -1.43 30.25
CA TRP A 82 -24.42 -0.86 30.85
C TRP A 82 -25.68 -1.67 30.56
N ALA A 83 -25.83 -2.17 29.33
CA ALA A 83 -26.97 -2.99 28.92
C ALA A 83 -26.97 -4.42 29.52
N ILE A 84 -25.82 -4.92 29.97
CA ILE A 84 -25.69 -6.22 30.64
C ILE A 84 -25.99 -6.09 32.14
N GLU A 85 -25.60 -4.97 32.75
CA GLU A 85 -25.76 -4.73 34.19
C GLU A 85 -27.18 -4.29 34.60
N ARG A 86 -27.96 -3.72 33.65
CA ARG A 86 -29.37 -3.33 33.85
C ARG A 86 -30.31 -4.43 33.37
#